data_AF-A0A1C5WB77-F1
#
_entry.id   AF-A0A1C5WB77-F1
#
_cell.length_a   1.000
_cell.length_b   1.000
_cell.length_c   1.000
_cell.angle_alpha   90.00
_cell.angle_beta   90.00
_cell.angle_gamma   90.00
#
_symmetry.space_group_name_H-M   'P 1'
#
loop_
_entity.id
_entity.type
_entity.pdbx_description
1 polymer ?
#
loop_
_entity_poly.entity_id
_entity_poly.type
_entity_poly.pdbx_seq_one_letter_code
_entity_poly.pdbx_strand_id
1 'polypeptide(L)' 'MYLLFRYHHIMPGEYEKMGFGERTVVRAFMHYQIEQMNEEAERIKRGA' A
#
# COMPACT_ATOMS: atom_id res chain seq x y z
N MET A 1 4.98 2.52 -5.89
CA MET A 1 4.68 1.51 -6.92
C MET A 1 5.05 0.09 -6.50
N TYR A 2 6.24 -0.17 -5.97
CA TYR A 2 6.64 -1.53 -5.56
C TYR A 2 5.61 -2.24 -4.67
N LEU A 3 5.07 -1.58 -3.64
CA LEU A 3 4.12 -2.21 -2.71
C LEU A 3 2.73 -2.46 -3.33
N LEU A 4 2.31 -1.58 -4.25
CA LEU A 4 1.08 -1.80 -5.03
C LEU A 4 1.23 -3.01 -5.95
N PHE A 5 2.39 -3.20 -6.57
CA PHE A 5 2.69 -4.41 -7.33
C PHE A 5 2.79 -5.64 -6.42
N ARG A 6 3.58 -5.57 -5.35
CA ARG A 6 3.91 -6.70 -4.47
C ARG A 6 2.69 -7.29 -3.75
N TYR A 7 1.73 -6.45 -3.37
CA TYR A 7 0.56 -6.87 -2.59
C TYR A 7 -0.73 -6.90 -3.42
N HIS A 8 -0.85 -6.06 -4.44
CA HIS A 8 -2.10 -5.90 -5.20
C HIS A 8 -1.93 -6.17 -6.70
N HIS A 9 -0.73 -6.55 -7.15
CA HIS A 9 -0.41 -6.84 -8.56
C HIS A 9 -0.72 -5.70 -9.54
N ILE A 10 -0.80 -4.46 -9.04
CA ILE A 10 -1.05 -3.29 -9.90
C ILE A 10 0.27 -2.91 -10.56
N MET A 11 0.34 -3.10 -11.88
CA MET A 11 1.49 -2.74 -12.68
C MET A 11 1.56 -1.22 -12.87
N PRO A 12 2.76 -0.64 -13.08
CA PRO A 12 2.90 0.79 -13.35
C PRO A 12 2.02 1.27 -14.50
N GLY A 13 1.93 0.49 -15.59
CA GLY A 13 1.09 0.83 -16.74
C GLY A 13 -0.41 0.82 -16.45
N GLU A 14 -0.88 0.02 -15.49
CA GLU A 14 -2.29 0.04 -15.04
C GLU A 14 -2.54 1.25 -14.15
N TYR A 15 -1.60 1.54 -13.25
CA TYR A 15 -1.64 2.71 -12.40
C TYR A 15 -1.66 4.02 -13.19
N GLU A 16 -0.88 4.11 -14.27
CA GLU A 16 -0.85 5.30 -15.13
C GLU A 16 -2.15 5.52 -15.91
N LYS A 17 -2.88 4.44 -16.21
CA LYS A 17 -4.20 4.51 -16.88
C LYS A 17 -5.32 4.94 -15.94
N MET A 18 -5.12 4.86 -14.62
CA MET A 18 -6.11 5.29 -13.63
C MET A 18 -6.29 6.81 -13.64
N GLY A 19 -7.54 7.24 -13.44
CA GLY A 19 -7.88 8.64 -13.23
C GLY A 19 -7.22 9.22 -11.97
N PHE A 20 -7.16 10.55 -11.89
CA PHE A 20 -6.55 11.24 -10.75
C PHE A 20 -7.19 10.86 -9.40
N GLY A 21 -8.53 10.76 -9.36
CA GLY A 21 -9.26 10.33 -8.17
C GLY A 21 -8.94 8.90 -7.76
N GLU A 22 -8.96 7.97 -8.72
CA GLU A 22 -8.64 6.56 -8.48
C GLU A 22 -7.21 6.39 -7.94
N ARG A 23 -6.24 7.10 -8.53
CA ARG A 23 -4.85 7.10 -8.04
C ARG A 23 -4.71 7.63 -6.63
N THR A 24 -5.54 8.60 -6.24
CA THR A 24 -5.58 9.16 -4.88
C THR A 24 -6.11 8.13 -3.90
N VAL A 25 -7.22 7.48 -4.22
CA VAL A 25 -7.82 6.42 -3.39
C VAL A 25 -6.84 5.26 -3.23
N VAL A 26 -6.31 4.71 -4.32
CA VAL A 26 -5.35 3.59 -4.28
C VAL A 26 -4.12 3.91 -3.43
N ARG A 27 -3.60 5.14 -3.52
CA ARG A 27 -2.50 5.58 -2.65
C ARG A 27 -2.91 5.60 -1.18
N ALA A 28 -4.05 6.19 -0.84
CA ALA A 28 -4.51 6.29 0.55
C ALA A 28 -4.66 4.91 1.20
N PHE A 29 -5.29 3.95 0.51
CA PHE A 29 -5.44 2.58 1.01
C PHE A 29 -4.10 1.87 1.20
N MET A 30 -3.18 2.04 0.27
CA MET A 30 -1.84 1.44 0.37
C MET A 30 -1.04 2.05 1.53
N HIS A 31 -1.16 3.36 1.78
CA HIS A 31 -0.54 4.00 2.94
C HIS A 31 -1.10 3.46 4.25
N TYR A 32 -2.43 3.38 4.36
CA TYR A 32 -3.08 2.80 5.54
C TYR A 32 -2.63 1.36 5.81
N GLN A 33 -2.52 0.53 4.77
CA GLN A 33 -2.02 -0.83 4.91
C GLN A 33 -0.58 -0.88 5.46
N ILE A 34 0.31 -0.01 4.98
CA ILE A 34 1.69 0.07 5.49
C ILE A 34 1.70 0.45 6.96
N GLU A 35 0.88 1.42 7.37
CA GLU A 35 0.78 1.85 8.77
C GLU A 35 0.37 0.67 9.66
N GLN A 36 -0.67 -0.08 9.26
CA GLN A 36 -1.12 -1.27 9.99
C GLN A 36 -0.03 -2.34 10.09
N MET A 37 0.70 -2.61 9.00
CA MET A 37 1.80 -3.58 9.00
C MET A 37 2.96 -3.15 9.91
N ASN A 38 3.28 -1.85 9.94
CA ASN A 38 4.32 -1.31 10.81
C ASN A 38 3.90 -1.39 12.28
N GLU A 39 2.65 -1.03 12.60
CA GLU A 39 2.10 -1.17 13.95
C GLU A 39 2.16 -2.62 14.44
N GLU A 40 1.79 -3.57 13.58
CA GLU A 40 1.87 -5.00 13.90
C GLU A 40 3.31 -5.45 14.11
N ALA A 41 4.24 -5.06 13.23
CA ALA A 41 5.66 -5.38 13.37
C ALA A 41 6.25 -4.83 14.68
N GLU A 42 5.89 -3.60 15.06
CA GLU A 42 6.32 -3.00 16.33
C GLU A 42 5.70 -3.70 17.54
N ARG A 43 4.44 -4.13 17.46
CA ARG A 43 3.82 -4.95 18.52
C ARG A 43 4.54 -6.28 18.71
N ILE A 44 4.89 -6.96 17.61
CA ILE A 44 5.64 -8.22 17.66
C ILE A 44 7.02 -8.00 18.29
N LYS A 45 7.75 -6.96 17.87
CA LYS A 45 9.06 -6.62 18.46
C LYS A 45 9.00 -6.30 19.95
N ARG A 46 7.91 -5.71 20.45
CA ARG A 46 7.73 -5.40 21.88
C ARG A 46 7.28 -6.60 22.71
N GLY A 47 6.67 -7.60 22.07
CA GLY A 47 6.21 -8.83 22.72
C GLY A 47 7.21 -9.99 22.67
N ALA A 48 8.32 -9.83 21.93
CA ALA A 48 9.45 -10.76 21.84
C ALA A 48 10.59 -10.31 22.76
#